data_AF-A0A820N5A1-F1
#
_entry.id   AF-A0A820N5A1-F1
#
_cell.length_a   1.000
_cell.length_b   1.000
_cell.length_c   1.000
_cell.angle_alpha   90.00
_cell.angle_beta   90.00
_cell.angle_gamma   90.00
#
_symmetry.space_group_name_H-M   'P 1'
#
loop_
_entity.id
_entity.type
_entity.pdbx_description
1 polymer ?
#
loop_
_entity_poly.entity_id
_entity_poly.type
_entity_poly.pdbx_seq_one_letter_code
_entity_poly.pdbx_strand_id
1 'polypeptide(L)' 'IFGQSLENTYKYAPDKSSLVPLIVRQCCEYLLEHGSTFVGLFRVPGKQSAIKELRDMYDRGLSIELKQCYSPATISSL' A
#
# COMPACT_ATOMS: atom_id res chain seq x y z
N ILE A 1 -1.06 -10.73 4.78
CA ILE A 1 -0.74 -9.34 5.17
C ILE A 1 -1.98 -8.59 5.65
N PHE A 2 -3.05 -8.53 4.85
CA PHE A 2 -4.31 -7.88 5.24
C PHE A 2 -5.12 -8.73 6.23
N GLY A 3 -5.93 -8.07 7.06
CA GLY A 3 -6.81 -8.73 8.03
C GLY A 3 -6.10 -9.43 9.19
N GLN A 4 -4.80 -9.21 9.36
CA GLN A 4 -3.99 -9.78 10.44
C GLN A 4 -3.63 -8.71 11.49
N SER A 5 -3.20 -9.14 12.68
CA SER A 5 -2.64 -8.23 13.68
C SER A 5 -1.32 -7.64 13.21
N LEU A 6 -1.00 -6.42 13.67
CA LEU A 6 0.29 -5.78 13.38
C LEU A 6 1.47 -6.68 13.76
N GLU A 7 1.40 -7.36 14.91
CA GLU A 7 2.41 -8.31 15.35
C GLU A 7 2.67 -9.41 14.30
N ASN A 8 1.62 -9.98 13.72
CA ASN A 8 1.75 -10.99 12.67
C ASN A 8 2.29 -10.39 11.37
N THR A 9 1.95 -9.14 11.04
CA THR A 9 2.51 -8.45 9.88
C THR A 9 4.03 -8.25 10.00
N TYR A 10 4.54 -7.95 11.20
CA TYR A 10 5.99 -7.78 11.44
C TYR A 10 6.79 -9.08 11.41
N LYS A 11 6.15 -10.26 11.60
CA LYS A 11 6.85 -11.56 11.51
C LYS A 11 7.53 -11.75 10.16
N TYR A 12 7.01 -11.15 9.10
CA TYR A 12 7.54 -11.25 7.74
C TYR A 12 8.22 -9.97 7.25
N ALA A 13 8.38 -8.96 8.11
CA ALA A 13 9.07 -7.72 7.74
C ALA A 13 10.55 -8.01 7.44
N PRO A 14 11.09 -7.52 6.30
CA PRO A 14 12.50 -7.66 5.96
C PRO A 14 13.40 -6.89 6.93
N ASP A 15 12.90 -5.75 7.41
CA ASP A 15 13.53 -4.93 8.43
C ASP A 15 12.81 -5.10 9.77
N LYS A 16 13.44 -5.82 10.71
CA LYS A 16 12.93 -6.07 12.06
C LYS A 16 13.04 -4.85 12.98
N SER A 17 13.81 -3.83 12.60
CA SER A 17 13.92 -2.58 13.35
C SER A 17 12.79 -1.60 13.01
N SER A 18 12.09 -1.82 11.88
CA SER A 18 10.98 -0.97 11.47
C SER A 18 9.78 -1.12 12.40
N LEU A 19 9.29 0.02 12.91
CA LEU A 19 8.03 0.14 13.65
C LEU A 19 6.82 0.41 12.74
N VAL A 20 7.00 0.28 11.41
CA VAL A 20 5.93 0.47 10.42
C VAL A 20 5.91 -0.73 9.45
N PRO A 21 4.75 -1.31 9.12
CA PRO A 21 4.68 -2.39 8.15
C PRO A 21 5.11 -1.91 6.76
N LEU A 22 5.77 -2.78 5.99
CA LEU A 22 6.33 -2.43 4.67
C LEU A 22 5.26 -1.81 3.75
N ILE A 23 4.06 -2.40 3.68
CA ILE A 23 2.96 -1.88 2.86
C ILE A 23 2.60 -0.44 3.21
N VAL A 24 2.52 -0.12 4.50
CA VAL A 24 2.17 1.23 4.97
C VAL A 24 3.27 2.21 4.57
N ARG A 25 4.54 1.84 4.75
CA ARG A 25 5.69 2.65 4.34
C ARG A 25 5.65 2.94 2.84
N GLN A 26 5.50 1.90 2.01
CA GLN A 26 5.46 2.04 0.55
C GLN A 26 4.30 2.92 0.08
N CYS A 27 3.09 2.74 0.63
CA CYS A 27 1.95 3.59 0.31
C CYS A 27 2.20 5.05 0.70
N CYS A 28 2.77 5.30 1.89
CA CYS A 28 3.11 6.65 2.34
C CYS A 28 4.14 7.32 1.43
N GLU A 29 5.24 6.63 1.11
CA GLU A 29 6.29 7.13 0.21
C GLU A 29 5.71 7.49 -1.16
N TYR A 30 4.93 6.58 -1.76
CA TYR A 30 4.26 6.80 -3.03
C TYR A 30 3.31 8.02 -3.00
N LEU A 31 2.50 8.15 -1.95
CA LEU A 31 1.52 9.23 -1.84
C LEU A 31 2.17 10.59 -1.56
N LEU A 32 3.30 10.62 -0.86
CA LEU A 32 4.09 11.84 -0.70
C LEU A 32 4.67 12.31 -2.04
N GLU A 33 5.12 11.37 -2.88
CA GLU A 33 5.71 11.69 -4.19
C GLU A 33 4.66 12.05 -5.25
N HIS A 34 3.54 11.33 -5.31
CA HIS A 34 2.58 11.40 -6.41
C HIS A 34 1.17 11.88 -6.03
N GLY A 35 0.86 11.94 -4.73
CA GLY A 35 -0.47 12.30 -4.23
C GLY A 35 -0.69 13.80 -4.01
N SER A 36 0.37 14.61 -3.98
CA SER A 36 0.31 16.02 -3.56
C SER A 36 -0.64 16.89 -4.38
N THR A 37 -0.74 16.64 -5.70
CA THR A 37 -1.62 17.38 -6.62
C THR A 37 -2.91 16.63 -6.94
N PHE A 38 -3.14 15.46 -6.36
CA PHE A 38 -4.32 14.64 -6.65
C PHE A 38 -5.54 15.17 -5.88
N VAL A 39 -6.52 15.70 -6.62
CA VAL A 39 -7.76 16.23 -6.04
C VAL A 39 -8.61 15.09 -5.47
N GLY A 40 -9.01 15.23 -4.20
CA GLY A 40 -9.85 14.23 -3.53
C GLY A 40 -9.09 12.99 -3.09
N LEU A 41 -7.78 13.10 -2.82
CA LEU A 41 -7.02 12.05 -2.16
C LEU A 41 -7.72 11.61 -0.85
N PHE A 42 -7.75 10.30 -0.58
CA PHE A 42 -8.52 9.67 0.52
C PHE A 42 -10.05 9.84 0.47
N ARG A 43 -10.60 10.55 -0.52
CA ARG A 43 -12.05 10.74 -0.72
C ARG A 43 -12.57 10.00 -1.95
N VAL A 44 -11.84 10.09 -3.07
CA VAL A 44 -12.22 9.45 -4.33
C VAL A 44 -11.90 7.96 -4.25
N PRO A 45 -12.86 7.06 -4.56
CA PRO A 45 -12.61 5.63 -4.47
C PRO A 45 -11.59 5.20 -5.53
N GLY A 46 -10.67 4.30 -5.11
CA GLY A 46 -9.76 3.63 -6.03
C GLY A 46 -10.45 2.61 -6.95
N LYS A 47 -9.75 2.20 -8.00
CA LYS A 47 -10.26 1.18 -8.94
C LYS A 47 -10.28 -0.19 -8.25
N GLN A 48 -11.47 -0.73 -8.01
CA GLN A 48 -11.67 -1.97 -7.23
C GLN A 48 -10.86 -3.16 -7.74
N SER A 49 -10.73 -3.34 -9.06
CA SER A 49 -9.93 -4.42 -9.63
C SER A 49 -8.44 -4.29 -9.29
N ALA A 50 -7.91 -3.07 -9.31
CA ALA A 50 -6.50 -2.79 -8.99
C ALA A 50 -6.23 -2.88 -7.49
N ILE A 51 -7.17 -2.43 -6.64
CA ILE A 51 -7.12 -2.65 -5.19
C ILE A 51 -7.03 -4.14 -4.89
N LYS A 52 -7.93 -4.94 -5.49
CA LYS A 52 -7.94 -6.40 -5.30
C LYS A 52 -6.63 -7.04 -5.73
N GLU A 53 -6.14 -6.70 -6.92
CA GLU A 53 -4.86 -7.22 -7.45
C GLU A 53 -3.69 -6.90 -6.51
N LEU A 54 -3.57 -5.65 -6.06
CA LEU A 54 -2.51 -5.24 -5.14
C LEU A 54 -2.61 -5.98 -3.80
N ARG A 55 -3.83 -6.12 -3.25
CA ARG A 55 -4.05 -6.89 -2.01
C ARG A 55 -3.61 -8.35 -2.17
N ASP A 56 -4.00 -8.98 -3.28
CA ASP A 56 -3.62 -10.36 -3.59
C ASP A 56 -2.09 -10.50 -3.73
N MET A 57 -1.41 -9.52 -4.34
CA MET A 57 0.05 -9.53 -4.46
C MET A 57 0.74 -9.39 -3.10
N TYR A 58 0.26 -8.48 -2.24
CA TYR A 58 0.79 -8.29 -0.89
C TYR A 58 0.57 -9.52 -0.01
N ASP A 59 -0.61 -10.13 -0.06
CA ASP A 59 -0.92 -11.32 0.72
C ASP A 59 -0.10 -12.54 0.29
N ARG A 60 0.32 -12.61 -0.98
CA ARG A 60 1.29 -13.61 -1.48
C ARG A 60 2.74 -13.32 -1.11
N GLY A 61 3.04 -12.15 -0.51
CA GLY A 61 4.39 -11.75 -0.16
C GLY A 61 5.26 -11.37 -1.37
N LEU A 62 4.65 -10.96 -2.48
CA LEU A 62 5.40 -10.50 -3.65
C LEU A 62 6.04 -9.14 -3.36
N SER A 63 7.24 -8.93 -3.90
CA SER A 63 7.85 -7.59 -3.92
C SER A 63 7.09 -6.72 -4.92
N ILE A 64 6.55 -5.60 -4.43
CA ILE A 64 5.77 -4.65 -5.23
C ILE A 64 6.50 -3.31 -5.21
N GLU A 65 6.73 -2.76 -6.40
CA GLU A 65 7.11 -1.37 -6.58
C GLU A 65 5.88 -0.57 -6.99
N LEU A 66 5.40 0.32 -6.12
CA LEU A 66 4.30 1.21 -6.45
C LEU A 66 4.81 2.25 -7.47
N LYS A 67 4.33 2.15 -8.72
CA LYS A 67 4.70 3.04 -9.83
C LYS A 67 3.55 3.96 -10.22
N GLN A 68 3.84 4.98 -11.03
CA GLN A 68 2.84 5.90 -11.59
C GLN A 68 1.71 5.22 -12.41
N CYS A 69 1.81 3.92 -12.70
CA CYS A 69 0.73 3.17 -13.34
C CYS A 69 -0.50 2.99 -12.44
N TYR A 70 -0.36 3.09 -11.12
CA TYR A 70 -1.48 3.13 -10.18
C TYR A 70 -1.92 4.58 -9.95
N SER A 71 -3.22 4.82 -9.81
CA SER A 71 -3.70 6.15 -9.41
C SER A 71 -3.49 6.38 -7.91
N PRO A 72 -3.22 7.63 -7.46
CA PRO A 72 -3.17 7.93 -6.03
C PRO A 72 -4.44 7.55 -5.27
N ALA A 73 -5.62 7.68 -5.89
CA ALA A 73 -6.87 7.17 -5.32
C ALA A 73 -6.81 5.66 -5.02
N THR A 74 -6.23 4.85 -5.92
CA THR A 74 -6.07 3.40 -5.74
C THR A 74 -5.16 3.10 -4.55
N ILE A 75 -4.00 3.74 -4.48
CA ILE A 75 -3.04 3.50 -3.39
C ILE A 75 -3.59 3.99 -2.04
N SER A 76 -4.28 5.12 -2.02
CA SER A 76 -4.94 5.63 -0.80
C SER A 76 -6.12 4.80 -0.31
N SER A 77 -6.63 3.89 -1.16
CA SER A 77 -7.75 3.00 -0.84
C SER A 77 -7.32 1.58 -0.41
N LEU A 78 -6.01 1.29 -0.42
CA LEU A 78 -5.46 0.00 0.02
C LEU A 78 -5.54 -0.16 1.54
#